data_AF-A0A3M2LEH6-F1
#
_entry.id   AF-A0A3M2LEH6-F1
#
_cell.length_a   1.000
_cell.length_b   1.000
_cell.length_c   1.000
_cell.angle_alpha   90.00
_cell.angle_beta   90.00
_cell.angle_gamma   90.00
#
_symmetry.space_group_name_H-M   'P 1'
#
loop_
_entity.id
_entity.type
_entity.pdbx_description
1 polymer ?
#
loop_
_entity_poly.entity_id
_entity_poly.type
_entity_poly.pdbx_seq_one_letter_code
_entity_poly.pdbx_strand_id
1 'polypeptide(L)'
;MADDLDSDLIGGELRDDLLRALTYVSTESGPDGSYIVNGDLPPEVAPPFIRAILRIEAELLLHDAEQVALGKGEPRTQEERRTDAFLALALRVTDRG
;
A
#
# COMPACT_ATOMS: atom_id res chain seq x y z
N MET A 1 27.75 -0.20 -6.94
CA MET A 1 27.04 0.63 -5.94
C MET A 1 25.64 0.97 -6.47
N ALA A 2 24.87 -0.06 -6.81
CA ALA A 2 23.49 0.08 -7.31
C ALA A 2 22.51 -0.71 -6.41
N ASP A 3 22.98 -1.80 -5.80
CA ASP A 3 22.21 -2.61 -4.83
C ASP A 3 21.73 -1.83 -3.59
N ASP A 4 22.48 -0.82 -3.12
CA ASP A 4 22.10 -0.12 -1.89
C ASP A 4 20.85 0.76 -2.08
N LEU A 5 20.61 1.32 -3.27
CA LEU A 5 19.44 2.15 -3.56
C LEU A 5 18.17 1.32 -3.78
N ASP A 6 18.28 0.14 -4.40
CA ASP A 6 17.15 -0.78 -4.59
C ASP A 6 16.69 -1.38 -3.25
N SER A 7 17.59 -1.47 -2.26
CA SER A 7 17.27 -2.02 -0.93
C SER A 7 16.24 -1.21 -0.14
N ASP A 8 16.02 0.07 -0.50
CA ASP A 8 15.10 0.96 0.22
C ASP A 8 13.88 1.41 -0.61
N LEU A 9 13.59 0.70 -1.72
CA LEU A 9 12.40 0.93 -2.52
C LEU A 9 11.23 0.07 -2.04
N ILE A 10 10.09 0.71 -1.73
CA ILE A 10 8.84 0.03 -1.42
C ILE A 10 7.82 0.36 -2.52
N GLY A 11 7.30 -0.66 -3.21
CA GLY A 11 6.43 -0.43 -4.36
C GLY A 11 7.13 0.34 -5.50
N GLY A 12 8.47 0.29 -5.56
CA GLY A 12 9.29 1.00 -6.54
C GLY A 12 9.52 2.49 -6.24
N GLU A 13 9.17 2.96 -5.03
CA GLU A 13 9.35 4.35 -4.60
C GLU A 13 10.20 4.39 -3.31
N LEU A 14 10.91 5.49 -3.08
CA LEU A 14 11.79 5.65 -1.92
C LEU A 14 10.98 5.60 -0.61
N ARG A 15 11.45 4.80 0.36
CA ARG A 15 10.82 4.69 1.69
C ARG A 15 10.61 6.06 2.35
N ASP A 16 11.59 6.95 2.29
CA ASP A 16 11.51 8.27 2.91
C ASP A 16 10.39 9.14 2.33
N ASP A 17 10.15 9.06 1.02
CA ASP A 17 9.04 9.77 0.37
C ASP A 17 7.68 9.20 0.81
N LEU A 18 7.59 7.89 0.98
CA LEU A 18 6.39 7.22 1.47
C LEU A 18 6.14 7.48 2.96
N LEU A 19 7.19 7.52 3.79
CA LEU A 19 7.11 7.94 5.19
C LEU A 19 6.56 9.35 5.29
N ARG A 20 7.07 10.28 4.48
CA ARG A 20 6.57 11.64 4.40
C ARG A 20 5.10 11.67 4.00
N ALA A 21 4.69 10.87 3.00
CA ALA A 21 3.30 10.77 2.57
C ALA A 21 2.36 10.30 3.68
N LEU A 22 2.78 9.33 4.49
CA LEU A 22 1.98 8.81 5.61
C LEU A 22 1.70 9.87 6.70
N THR A 23 2.51 10.94 6.79
CA THR A 23 2.23 12.05 7.73
C THR A 23 1.00 12.88 7.36
N TYR A 24 0.53 12.78 6.10
CA TYR A 24 -0.69 13.44 5.60
C TYR A 24 -1.93 12.56 5.68
N VAL A 25 -1.79 11.35 6.23
CA VAL A 25 -2.89 10.38 6.37
C VAL A 25 -3.40 10.39 7.80
N SER A 26 -4.72 10.35 7.94
CA SER A 26 -5.43 10.27 9.21
C SER A 26 -6.46 9.15 9.17
N THR A 27 -6.79 8.62 10.33
CA THR A 27 -7.82 7.59 10.49
C THR A 27 -8.96 8.10 11.34
N GLU A 28 -10.19 7.88 10.89
CA GLU A 28 -11.42 8.14 11.65
C GLU A 28 -12.12 6.82 11.97
N SER A 29 -12.52 6.63 13.22
CA SER A 29 -13.29 5.45 13.62
C SER A 29 -14.77 5.63 13.25
N GLY A 30 -15.32 4.66 12.52
CA GLY A 30 -16.74 4.56 12.24
C GLY A 30 -17.53 3.94 13.40
N PRO A 31 -18.87 4.13 13.43
CA PRO A 31 -19.74 3.61 14.48
C PRO A 31 -19.77 2.08 14.57
N ASP A 32 -19.40 1.39 13.48
CA ASP A 32 -19.47 -0.07 13.36
C ASP A 32 -18.11 -0.74 13.61
N GLY A 33 -17.14 -0.01 14.17
CA GLY A 33 -15.77 -0.50 14.38
C GLY A 33 -14.90 -0.48 13.11
N SER A 34 -15.41 0.08 12.01
CA SER A 34 -14.63 0.37 10.80
C SER A 34 -13.69 1.55 11.02
N TYR A 35 -12.67 1.65 10.16
CA TYR A 35 -11.81 2.84 10.08
C TYR A 35 -11.86 3.41 8.67
N ILE A 36 -12.00 4.73 8.60
CA ILE A 36 -11.89 5.49 7.35
C ILE A 36 -10.48 6.06 7.31
N VAL A 37 -9.76 5.78 6.23
CA VAL A 37 -8.44 6.35 5.96
C VAL A 37 -8.60 7.57 5.07
N ASN A 38 -8.29 8.74 5.59
CA ASN A 38 -8.35 10.01 4.87
C ASN A 38 -6.93 10.51 4.59
N GLY A 39 -6.65 10.96 3.37
CA GLY A 39 -5.36 11.54 3.02
C GLY A 39 -5.54 12.86 2.29
N ASP A 40 -4.88 13.91 2.76
CA ASP A 40 -4.78 15.20 2.06
C ASP A 40 -3.32 15.42 1.63
N LEU A 41 -2.96 14.78 0.52
CA LEU A 41 -1.58 14.73 0.06
C LEU A 41 -1.25 15.94 -0.83
N PRO A 42 -0.18 16.69 -0.54
CA PRO A 42 0.31 17.73 -1.43
C PRO A 42 0.68 17.17 -2.82
N PRO A 43 0.55 17.96 -3.91
CA PRO A 43 0.83 17.51 -5.27
C PRO A 43 2.23 16.91 -5.50
N GLU A 44 3.22 17.32 -4.71
CA GLU A 44 4.60 16.82 -4.75
C GLU A 44 4.79 15.49 -4.02
N VAL A 45 3.86 15.10 -3.14
CA VAL A 45 3.91 13.87 -2.33
C VAL A 45 2.94 12.81 -2.85
N ALA A 46 1.81 13.23 -3.41
CA ALA A 46 0.76 12.33 -3.87
C ALA A 46 1.22 11.33 -4.96
N PRO A 47 1.98 11.71 -6.01
CA PRO A 47 2.28 10.80 -7.11
C PRO A 47 3.11 9.57 -6.71
N PRO A 48 4.25 9.69 -5.97
CA PRO A 48 4.96 8.52 -5.46
C PRO A 48 4.07 7.61 -4.61
N PHE A 49 3.32 8.21 -3.68
CA PHE A 49 2.45 7.44 -2.78
C PHE A 49 1.38 6.63 -3.53
N ILE A 50 0.69 7.26 -4.49
CA ILE A 50 -0.33 6.60 -5.30
C ILE A 50 0.30 5.49 -6.17
N ARG A 51 1.47 5.72 -6.78
CA ARG A 51 2.14 4.70 -7.59
C ARG A 51 2.55 3.48 -6.76
N ALA A 52 3.07 3.69 -5.56
CA ALA A 52 3.44 2.60 -4.66
C ALA A 52 2.20 1.77 -4.25
N ILE A 53 1.09 2.43 -3.88
CA ILE A 53 -0.18 1.74 -3.59
C ILE A 53 -0.65 0.93 -4.79
N LEU A 54 -0.68 1.53 -5.99
CA LEU A 54 -1.14 0.84 -7.20
C LEU A 54 -0.26 -0.36 -7.57
N ARG A 55 1.06 -0.28 -7.35
CA ARG A 55 1.96 -1.40 -7.61
C ARG A 55 1.73 -2.54 -6.61
N ILE A 56 1.54 -2.24 -5.33
CA ILE A 56 1.19 -3.25 -4.32
C ILE A 56 -0.20 -3.83 -4.60
N GLU A 57 -1.19 -3.02 -5.00
CA GLU A 57 -2.51 -3.51 -5.40
C GLU A 57 -2.40 -4.49 -6.57
N ALA A 58 -1.51 -4.23 -7.53
CA ALA A 58 -1.25 -5.15 -8.64
C ALA A 58 -0.58 -6.47 -8.19
N GLU A 59 0.37 -6.42 -7.24
CA GLU A 59 0.93 -7.64 -6.61
C GLU A 59 -0.17 -8.50 -5.99
N LEU A 60 -1.07 -7.86 -5.24
CA LEU A 60 -2.19 -8.54 -4.58
C LEU A 60 -3.18 -9.11 -5.60
N LEU A 61 -3.44 -8.40 -6.70
CA LEU A 61 -4.33 -8.87 -7.77
C LEU A 61 -3.77 -10.12 -8.46
N LEU A 62 -2.45 -10.15 -8.71
CA LEU A 62 -1.79 -11.33 -9.26
C LEU A 62 -1.86 -12.50 -8.27
N HIS A 63 -1.64 -12.25 -6.98
CA HIS A 63 -1.78 -13.27 -5.95
C HIS A 63 -3.20 -13.85 -5.89
N ASP A 64 -4.23 -12.99 -5.97
CA ASP A 64 -5.63 -13.43 -5.99
C ASP A 64 -5.92 -14.32 -7.21
N ALA A 65 -5.40 -13.94 -8.39
CA ALA A 65 -5.54 -14.74 -9.60
C ALA A 65 -4.90 -16.13 -9.46
N GLU A 66 -3.74 -16.22 -8.80
CA GLU A 66 -3.08 -17.50 -8.50
C GLU A 66 -3.92 -18.36 -7.54
N GLN A 67 -4.50 -17.77 -6.48
CA GLN A 67 -5.35 -18.52 -5.55
C GLN A 67 -6.61 -19.07 -6.22
N VAL A 68 -7.23 -18.28 -7.10
CA VAL A 68 -8.38 -18.72 -7.90
C VAL A 68 -7.99 -19.88 -8.82
N ALA A 69 -6.85 -19.79 -9.51
CA ALA A 69 -6.35 -20.86 -10.37
C ALA A 69 -6.08 -22.17 -9.61
N LEU A 70 -5.71 -22.07 -8.33
CA LEU A 70 -5.51 -23.21 -7.43
C LEU A 70 -6.80 -23.69 -6.73
N GLY A 71 -7.95 -23.04 -6.96
CA GLY A 71 -9.22 -23.37 -6.32
C GLY A 71 -9.25 -23.09 -4.81
N LYS A 72 -8.43 -22.15 -4.32
CA LYS A 72 -8.20 -21.91 -2.89
C LYS A 72 -9.08 -20.85 -2.24
N GLY A 73 -10.07 -20.31 -2.95
CA GLY A 73 -11.02 -19.37 -2.39
C GLY A 73 -11.50 -18.34 -3.39
N GLU A 74 -12.38 -17.46 -2.92
CA GLU A 74 -12.84 -16.31 -3.68
C GLU A 74 -11.79 -15.18 -3.65
N PRO A 75 -11.62 -14.44 -4.76
CA PRO A 75 -10.72 -13.31 -4.78
C PRO A 75 -11.24 -12.18 -3.90
N ARG A 76 -10.33 -11.36 -3.37
CA ARG A 76 -10.69 -10.12 -2.69
C ARG A 76 -11.45 -9.20 -3.63
N THR A 77 -12.42 -8.48 -3.08
CA THR A 77 -13.04 -7.34 -3.76
C THR A 77 -11.99 -6.25 -4.02
N GLN A 78 -12.31 -5.30 -4.91
CA GLN A 78 -11.42 -4.18 -5.19
C GLN A 78 -11.15 -3.32 -3.95
N GLU A 79 -12.15 -3.10 -3.10
CA GLU A 79 -12.02 -2.28 -1.90
C GLU A 79 -11.17 -2.98 -0.82
N GLU A 80 -11.37 -4.28 -0.62
CA GLU A 80 -10.53 -5.09 0.28
C GLU A 80 -9.07 -5.07 -0.19
N ARG A 81 -8.83 -5.32 -1.49
CA ARG A 81 -7.48 -5.32 -2.04
C ARG A 81 -6.78 -3.96 -1.92
N ARG A 82 -7.52 -2.87 -2.12
CA ARG A 82 -6.99 -1.51 -1.93
C ARG A 82 -6.64 -1.23 -0.47
N THR A 83 -7.50 -1.65 0.45
CA THR A 83 -7.27 -1.52 1.90
C THR A 83 -6.04 -2.32 2.32
N ASP A 84 -5.93 -3.56 1.86
CA ASP A 84 -4.76 -4.41 2.08
C ASP A 84 -3.49 -3.80 1.49
N ALA A 85 -3.57 -3.21 0.30
CA ALA A 85 -2.43 -2.55 -0.33
C ALA A 85 -1.92 -1.36 0.49
N PHE A 86 -2.85 -0.54 1.03
CA PHE A 86 -2.50 0.55 1.93
C PHE A 86 -1.84 0.04 3.22
N LEU A 87 -2.43 -0.97 3.87
CA LEU A 87 -1.87 -1.55 5.10
C LEU A 87 -0.49 -2.18 4.84
N ALA A 88 -0.35 -2.94 3.75
CA ALA A 88 0.91 -3.54 3.34
C ALA A 88 1.99 -2.46 3.10
N LEU A 89 1.63 -1.34 2.45
CA LEU A 89 2.54 -0.21 2.29
C LEU A 89 2.95 0.36 3.65
N ALA A 90 2.00 0.68 4.52
CA ALA A 90 2.29 1.26 5.84
C ALA A 90 3.20 0.35 6.67
N LEU A 91 2.93 -0.97 6.67
CA LEU A 91 3.77 -1.96 7.34
C LEU A 91 5.17 -2.02 6.72
N ARG A 92 5.29 -2.21 5.40
CA ARG A 92 6.59 -2.30 4.71
C ARG A 92 7.45 -1.05 4.91
N VAL A 93 6.82 0.13 4.97
CA VAL A 93 7.49 1.42 5.17
C VAL A 93 7.96 1.63 6.61
N THR A 94 7.20 1.15 7.60
CA THR A 94 7.52 1.31 9.03
C THR A 94 8.37 0.18 9.60
N ASP A 95 8.37 -0.99 8.94
CA ASP A 95 9.21 -2.12 9.31
C ASP A 95 10.67 -1.83 8.91
N ARG A 96 11.48 -1.54 9.93
CA ARG A 96 12.94 -1.42 9.83
C ARG A 96 13.52 -2.79 10.16
N GLY A 97 13.70 -3.63 9.13
CA GLY A 97 14.54 -4.83 9.24
C GLY A 97 15.92 -4.51 9.78
#